data_AF-T1I1K9-F1
#
_entry.id   AF-T1I1K9-F1
#
_cell.length_a   1.000
_cell.length_b   1.000
_cell.length_c   1.000
_cell.angle_alpha   90.00
_cell.angle_beta   90.00
_cell.angle_gamma   90.00
#
_symmetry.space_group_name_H-M   'P 1'
#
loop_
_entity.id
_entity.type
_entity.pdbx_description
1 polymer ?
#
loop_
_entity_poly.entity_id
_entity_poly.type
_entity_poly.pdbx_seq_one_letter_code
_entity_poly.pdbx_strand_id
1 'polypeptide(L)'
;MKTLVALIRIFFITVTLCSYSEQCGNVGEQFPSEDGCNTCSCDEGGAVVCTEKSCLLQECIPGTKVPSGDGCNDCTCTDEGNIGPCTLKACPGIEPCKKGDVLPAGDGCNNCTCVEDGRVGYCTLQTCPSCEPGTSVTAPDGCNSCFCQDDGTIGGCTKMACPPKSCSSCKK
;
A
#
# COMPACT_ATOMS: atom_id res chain seq x y z
N MET A 1 -20.35 35.83 54.34
CA MET A 1 -20.36 35.27 52.97
C MET A 1 -18.99 35.52 52.35
N LYS A 2 -18.12 34.51 52.31
CA LYS A 2 -16.81 34.58 51.67
C LYS A 2 -16.92 33.80 50.36
N THR A 3 -16.94 34.50 49.24
CA THR A 3 -17.04 33.87 47.92
C THR A 3 -15.67 33.30 47.55
N LEU A 4 -15.58 31.97 47.45
CA LEU A 4 -14.40 31.28 46.94
C LEU A 4 -14.35 31.48 45.41
N VAL A 5 -13.29 32.10 44.89
CA VAL A 5 -13.01 32.11 43.45
C VAL A 5 -12.04 30.97 43.17
N ALA A 6 -12.52 29.93 42.48
CA ALA A 6 -11.68 28.82 42.02
C ALA A 6 -10.86 29.29 40.81
N LEU A 7 -9.53 29.33 40.96
CA LEU A 7 -8.60 29.58 39.86
C LEU A 7 -8.49 28.31 39.00
N ILE A 8 -9.20 28.28 37.87
CA ILE A 8 -9.04 27.25 36.84
C ILE A 8 -7.65 27.44 36.23
N ARG A 9 -6.72 26.52 36.51
CA ARG A 9 -5.45 26.44 35.80
C ARG A 9 -5.70 25.87 34.41
N ILE A 10 -5.83 26.76 33.43
CA ILE A 10 -5.82 26.39 32.01
C ILE A 10 -4.40 25.87 31.71
N PHE A 11 -4.25 24.54 31.66
CA PHE A 11 -3.07 23.92 31.06
C PHE A 11 -3.11 24.25 29.57
N PHE A 12 -2.24 25.15 29.12
CA PHE A 12 -1.96 25.30 27.70
C PHE A 12 -1.27 24.00 27.24
N ILE A 13 -2.07 23.07 26.71
CA ILE A 13 -1.52 21.96 25.91
C ILE A 13 -0.98 22.63 24.65
N THR A 14 0.33 22.88 24.61
CA THR A 14 1.02 23.23 23.38
C THR A 14 0.87 22.05 22.43
N VAL A 15 -0.04 22.16 21.46
CA VAL A 15 -0.06 21.25 20.31
C VAL A 15 1.19 21.60 19.50
N THR A 16 2.27 20.84 19.71
CA THR A 16 3.43 20.91 18.83
C THR A 16 2.98 20.42 17.46
N LEU A 17 2.66 21.38 16.58
CA LEU A 17 2.54 21.12 15.15
C LEU A 17 3.92 20.65 14.71
N CYS A 18 4.05 19.34 14.44
CA CYS A 18 5.23 18.80 13.80
C CYS A 18 5.31 19.45 12.42
N SER A 19 6.14 20.49 12.28
CA SER A 19 6.44 21.08 10.99
C SER A 19 7.23 20.05 10.19
N TYR A 20 6.95 19.94 8.88
CA TYR A 20 7.63 19.05 7.94
C TYR A 20 9.18 19.13 8.00
N SER A 21 9.73 20.18 8.63
CA SER A 21 11.15 20.45 8.85
C SER A 21 11.85 19.53 9.87
N GLU A 22 11.14 18.70 10.64
CA GLU A 22 11.78 17.77 11.60
C GLU A 22 12.16 16.40 10.98
N GLN A 23 11.88 16.19 9.68
CA GLN A 23 12.18 14.93 8.97
C GLN A 23 13.61 14.85 8.43
N CYS A 24 14.36 15.95 8.42
CA CYS A 24 15.72 15.99 7.86
C CYS A 24 16.78 15.85 8.96
N GLY A 25 17.40 14.66 9.03
CA GLY A 25 18.53 14.40 9.92
C GLY A 25 19.82 15.05 9.42
N ASN A 26 20.17 14.82 8.14
CA ASN A 26 21.35 15.41 7.51
C ASN A 26 21.04 15.98 6.12
N VAL A 27 21.69 17.09 5.76
CA VAL A 27 21.65 17.64 4.39
C VAL A 27 22.16 16.59 3.41
N GLY A 28 21.44 16.37 2.32
CA GLY A 28 21.76 15.38 1.28
C GLY A 28 21.30 13.95 1.58
N GLU A 29 20.69 13.70 2.75
CA GLU A 29 20.04 12.43 3.05
C GLU A 29 18.90 12.17 2.05
N GLN A 30 18.81 10.93 1.53
CA GLN A 30 17.76 10.50 0.60
C GLN A 30 16.93 9.38 1.21
N PHE A 31 15.62 9.42 0.98
CA PHE A 31 14.67 8.42 1.48
C PHE A 31 13.48 8.24 0.52
N PRO A 32 12.81 7.07 0.54
CA PRO A 32 11.63 6.85 -0.29
C PRO A 32 10.45 7.70 0.19
N SER A 33 9.69 8.26 -0.76
CA SER A 33 8.40 8.91 -0.51
C SER A 33 7.35 7.88 -0.04
N GLU A 34 6.32 8.33 0.66
CA GLU A 34 5.21 7.46 1.09
C GLU A 34 4.42 6.84 -0.07
N ASP A 35 4.50 7.45 -1.25
CA ASP A 35 3.92 6.88 -2.48
C ASP A 35 4.72 5.67 -3.03
N GLY A 36 5.89 5.36 -2.44
CA GLY A 36 6.73 4.22 -2.83
C GLY A 36 7.44 4.35 -4.18
N CYS A 37 7.36 5.52 -4.82
CA CYS A 37 7.78 5.74 -6.20
C CYS A 37 8.73 6.94 -6.33
N ASN A 38 8.42 8.01 -5.61
CA ASN A 38 9.24 9.19 -5.54
C ASN A 38 10.38 9.04 -4.52
N THR A 39 11.45 9.77 -4.76
CA THR A 39 12.59 9.85 -3.84
C THR A 39 12.66 11.26 -3.29
N CYS A 40 12.77 11.37 -1.98
CA CYS A 40 12.89 12.62 -1.25
C CYS A 40 14.33 12.82 -0.80
N SER A 41 14.74 14.09 -0.71
CA SER A 41 16.05 14.48 -0.23
C SER A 41 15.98 15.74 0.63
N CYS A 42 16.92 15.86 1.57
CA CYS A 42 17.04 17.02 2.43
C CYS A 42 17.93 18.08 1.80
N ASP A 43 17.38 19.27 1.55
CA ASP A 43 18.15 20.40 1.05
C ASP A 43 18.95 21.11 2.16
N GLU A 44 19.77 22.10 1.78
CA GLU A 44 20.58 22.89 2.70
C GLU A 44 19.74 23.75 3.67
N GLY A 45 18.47 23.99 3.36
CA GLY A 45 17.51 24.74 4.18
C GLY A 45 16.74 23.87 5.17
N GLY A 46 17.00 22.56 5.21
CA GLY A 46 16.25 21.61 6.04
C GLY A 46 14.85 21.32 5.51
N ALA A 47 14.57 21.65 4.24
CA ALA A 47 13.34 21.28 3.57
C ALA A 47 13.49 19.92 2.89
N VAL A 48 12.40 19.15 2.92
CA VAL A 48 12.28 17.91 2.15
C VAL A 48 11.84 18.26 0.74
N VAL A 49 12.64 17.86 -0.25
CA VAL A 49 12.33 17.99 -1.67
C VAL A 49 12.22 16.61 -2.28
N CYS A 50 11.06 16.29 -2.86
CA CYS A 50 10.80 15.00 -3.49
C CYS A 50 10.78 15.14 -5.01
N THR A 51 11.15 14.07 -5.72
CA THR A 51 10.87 13.96 -7.15
C THR A 51 9.37 13.97 -7.38
N GLU A 52 8.92 14.49 -8.53
CA GLU A 52 7.51 14.44 -8.96
C GLU A 52 7.35 13.50 -10.15
N LYS A 53 7.67 12.22 -9.96
CA LYS A 53 7.38 11.18 -10.94
C LYS A 53 5.88 10.94 -10.98
N SER A 54 5.35 10.67 -12.17
CA SER A 54 3.98 10.19 -12.31
C SER A 54 3.93 8.72 -11.91
N CYS A 55 3.51 8.45 -10.68
CA CYS A 55 3.50 7.10 -10.09
C CYS A 55 2.27 6.27 -10.47
N LEU A 56 1.36 6.84 -11.25
CA LEU A 56 0.29 6.10 -11.90
C LEU A 56 0.94 5.27 -13.01
N LEU A 57 1.22 4.00 -12.69
CA LEU A 57 1.60 2.86 -13.56
C LEU A 57 2.73 1.98 -12.98
N GLN A 58 3.18 2.19 -11.74
CA GLN A 58 4.11 1.23 -11.12
C GLN A 58 3.37 0.00 -10.62
N GLU A 59 3.75 -1.18 -11.12
CA GLU A 59 3.23 -2.47 -10.69
C GLU A 59 3.80 -2.89 -9.32
N CYS A 60 4.97 -2.35 -8.96
CA CYS A 60 5.68 -2.67 -7.72
C CYS A 60 6.63 -1.54 -7.28
N ILE A 61 7.09 -1.59 -6.03
CA ILE A 61 8.06 -0.62 -5.47
C ILE A 61 9.47 -0.96 -6.00
N PRO A 62 10.17 -0.02 -6.67
CA PRO A 62 11.53 -0.22 -7.18
C PRO A 62 12.50 -0.84 -6.17
N GLY A 63 13.29 -1.82 -6.62
CA GLY A 63 14.28 -2.53 -5.79
C GLY A 63 13.68 -3.56 -4.82
N THR A 64 12.36 -3.67 -4.70
CA THR A 64 11.71 -4.71 -3.88
C THR A 64 11.57 -6.02 -4.63
N LYS A 65 11.08 -7.05 -3.93
CA LYS A 65 10.69 -8.34 -4.51
C LYS A 65 9.18 -8.51 -4.35
N VAL A 66 8.53 -8.99 -5.41
CA VAL A 66 7.10 -9.31 -5.40
C VAL A 66 6.89 -10.81 -5.65
N PRO A 67 5.87 -11.44 -5.05
CA PRO A 67 5.53 -12.83 -5.35
C PRO A 67 5.18 -12.99 -6.84
N SER A 68 5.64 -14.07 -7.47
CA SER A 68 5.30 -14.39 -8.86
C SER A 68 3.90 -14.99 -9.03
N GLY A 69 3.21 -15.29 -7.92
CA GLY A 69 1.89 -15.96 -7.90
C GLY A 69 1.95 -17.49 -7.87
N ASP A 70 3.11 -18.10 -8.10
CA ASP A 70 3.27 -19.58 -8.07
C ASP A 70 3.57 -20.16 -6.68
N GLY A 71 3.56 -19.31 -5.65
CA GLY A 71 3.72 -19.71 -4.25
C GLY A 71 5.16 -19.92 -3.77
N CYS A 72 6.19 -19.81 -4.62
CA CYS A 72 7.58 -19.91 -4.15
C CYS A 72 8.60 -19.02 -4.87
N ASN A 73 8.31 -18.60 -6.09
CA ASN A 73 9.16 -17.73 -6.86
C ASN A 73 8.80 -16.26 -6.61
N ASP A 74 9.82 -15.42 -6.70
CA ASP A 74 9.77 -14.00 -6.47
C ASP A 74 10.39 -13.25 -7.65
N CYS A 75 9.75 -12.16 -8.06
CA CYS A 75 10.19 -11.27 -9.13
C CYS A 75 10.86 -10.04 -8.54
N THR A 76 11.91 -9.56 -9.19
CA THR A 76 12.56 -8.30 -8.82
C THR A 76 11.78 -7.13 -9.40
N CYS A 77 11.56 -6.08 -8.62
CA CYS A 77 10.98 -4.86 -9.15
C CYS A 77 12.08 -3.97 -9.71
N THR A 78 11.97 -3.60 -10.98
CA THR A 78 12.93 -2.75 -11.68
C THR A 78 12.94 -1.32 -11.12
N ASP A 79 13.98 -0.55 -11.42
CA ASP A 79 14.05 0.88 -11.02
C ASP A 79 12.94 1.76 -11.62
N GLU A 80 12.33 1.27 -12.69
CA GLU A 80 11.18 1.89 -13.36
C GLU A 80 9.84 1.54 -12.69
N GLY A 81 9.82 0.58 -11.76
CA GLY A 81 8.62 0.13 -11.06
C GLY A 81 7.80 -0.94 -11.81
N ASN A 82 8.42 -1.62 -12.78
CA ASN A 82 7.83 -2.75 -13.50
C ASN A 82 8.29 -4.08 -12.90
N ILE A 83 7.46 -5.12 -12.99
CA ILE A 83 7.86 -6.48 -12.64
C ILE A 83 8.99 -6.96 -13.58
N GLY A 84 10.16 -7.17 -13.00
CA GLY A 84 11.36 -7.66 -13.67
C GLY A 84 11.52 -9.18 -13.58
N PRO A 85 12.75 -9.70 -13.74
CA PRO A 85 13.03 -11.13 -13.73
C PRO A 85 12.62 -11.81 -12.42
N CYS A 86 12.05 -13.01 -12.56
CA CYS A 86 11.66 -13.88 -11.45
C CYS A 86 12.65 -15.02 -11.22
N THR A 87 12.72 -15.51 -9.99
CA THR A 87 13.39 -16.78 -9.71
C THR A 87 12.66 -17.93 -10.39
N LEU A 88 13.42 -18.98 -10.76
CA LEU A 88 12.90 -20.18 -11.42
C LEU A 88 13.20 -21.41 -10.56
N LYS A 89 12.73 -21.38 -9.32
CA LYS A 89 12.79 -22.53 -8.42
C LYS A 89 11.70 -23.51 -8.83
N ALA A 90 12.04 -24.79 -8.79
CA ALA A 90 11.02 -25.83 -8.73
C ALA A 90 10.34 -25.73 -7.37
N CYS A 91 9.12 -25.19 -7.33
CA CYS A 91 8.41 -24.92 -6.09
C CYS A 91 8.09 -26.22 -5.33
N PRO A 92 8.73 -26.47 -4.18
CA PRO A 92 8.47 -27.67 -3.38
C PRO A 92 7.08 -27.55 -2.75
N GLY A 93 6.23 -28.57 -2.92
CA GLY A 93 4.85 -28.53 -2.41
C GLY A 93 3.82 -28.02 -3.42
N ILE A 94 4.23 -27.63 -4.63
CA ILE A 94 3.39 -27.88 -5.81
C ILE A 94 3.50 -29.40 -6.05
N GLU A 95 2.87 -30.22 -5.20
CA GLU A 95 2.46 -31.52 -5.74
C GLU A 95 1.60 -31.20 -6.97
N PRO A 96 1.75 -31.95 -8.07
CA PRO A 96 0.75 -31.93 -9.12
C PRO A 96 -0.61 -32.03 -8.43
N CYS A 97 -1.41 -30.97 -8.55
CA CYS A 97 -2.69 -30.93 -7.85
C CYS A 97 -3.54 -32.09 -8.33
N LYS A 98 -4.32 -32.72 -7.45
CA LYS A 98 -5.03 -33.93 -7.84
C LYS A 98 -6.10 -33.57 -8.85
N LYS A 99 -6.27 -34.43 -9.84
CA LYS A 99 -7.35 -34.25 -10.83
C LYS A 99 -8.67 -34.00 -10.10
N GLY A 100 -9.31 -32.90 -10.45
CA GLY A 100 -10.58 -32.47 -9.84
C GLY A 100 -10.44 -31.57 -8.62
N ASP A 101 -9.22 -31.33 -8.12
CA ASP A 101 -8.97 -30.30 -7.11
C ASP A 101 -9.34 -28.93 -7.68
N VAL A 102 -9.87 -28.08 -6.79
CA VAL A 102 -10.15 -26.67 -7.06
C VAL A 102 -9.13 -25.84 -6.30
N LEU A 103 -8.38 -25.03 -7.03
CA LEU A 103 -7.33 -24.16 -6.50
C LEU A 103 -7.75 -22.69 -6.63
N PRO A 104 -7.34 -21.81 -5.70
CA PRO A 104 -7.51 -20.37 -5.88
C PRO A 104 -6.66 -19.89 -7.06
N ALA A 105 -7.21 -19.00 -7.90
CA ALA A 105 -6.49 -18.41 -9.04
C ALA A 105 -5.49 -17.32 -8.64
N GLY A 106 -5.46 -16.93 -7.37
CA GLY A 106 -4.56 -15.89 -6.84
C GLY A 106 -5.07 -14.45 -7.01
N ASP A 107 -6.18 -14.25 -7.71
CA ASP A 107 -6.85 -12.95 -7.87
C ASP A 107 -7.94 -12.68 -6.80
N GLY A 108 -8.08 -13.59 -5.83
CA GLY A 108 -8.98 -13.46 -4.68
C GLY A 108 -10.43 -13.85 -4.93
N CYS A 109 -10.85 -14.15 -6.17
CA CYS A 109 -12.23 -14.54 -6.45
C CYS A 109 -12.39 -15.70 -7.44
N ASN A 110 -11.45 -15.89 -8.36
CA ASN A 110 -11.53 -16.97 -9.33
C ASN A 110 -10.88 -18.24 -8.80
N ASN A 111 -11.34 -19.35 -9.35
CA ASN A 111 -10.84 -20.69 -9.02
C ASN A 111 -10.45 -21.43 -10.30
N CYS A 112 -9.41 -22.25 -10.20
CA CYS A 112 -8.92 -23.11 -11.27
C CYS A 112 -9.14 -24.59 -10.93
N THR A 113 -9.42 -25.41 -11.94
CA THR A 113 -9.57 -26.86 -11.77
C THR A 113 -8.32 -27.59 -12.24
N CYS A 114 -7.92 -28.61 -11.50
CA CYS A 114 -6.77 -29.45 -11.83
C CYS A 114 -7.13 -30.55 -12.82
N VAL A 115 -6.29 -30.70 -13.85
CA VAL A 115 -6.45 -31.70 -14.91
C VAL A 115 -5.56 -32.93 -14.70
N GLU A 116 -5.76 -33.98 -15.50
CA GLU A 116 -5.18 -35.33 -15.35
C GLU A 116 -3.66 -35.36 -15.10
N ASP A 117 -2.90 -34.46 -15.73
CA ASP A 117 -1.44 -34.41 -15.58
C ASP A 117 -0.97 -33.66 -14.32
N GLY A 118 -1.89 -33.36 -13.41
CA GLY A 118 -1.64 -32.58 -12.20
C GLY A 118 -1.23 -31.14 -12.47
N ARG A 119 -1.68 -30.61 -13.61
CA ARG A 119 -1.52 -29.21 -14.00
C ARG A 119 -2.77 -28.44 -13.69
N VAL A 120 -2.60 -27.14 -13.45
CA VAL A 120 -3.71 -26.18 -13.40
C VAL A 120 -4.35 -26.16 -14.79
N GLY A 121 -5.64 -26.45 -14.85
CA GLY A 121 -6.44 -26.48 -16.08
C GLY A 121 -7.15 -25.16 -16.33
N TYR A 122 -8.47 -25.24 -16.54
CA TYR A 122 -9.29 -24.05 -16.77
C TYR A 122 -9.60 -23.33 -15.45
N CYS A 123 -9.68 -22.00 -15.53
CA CYS A 123 -10.09 -21.14 -14.42
C CYS A 123 -11.43 -20.47 -14.72
N THR A 124 -12.17 -20.13 -13.68
CA THR A 124 -13.30 -19.20 -13.81
C THR A 124 -12.78 -17.83 -14.23
N LEU A 125 -13.59 -17.09 -14.99
CA LEU A 125 -13.28 -15.73 -15.43
C LEU A 125 -14.40 -14.79 -14.95
N GLN A 126 -14.43 -14.57 -13.65
CA GLN A 126 -15.29 -13.59 -13.00
C GLN A 126 -14.51 -12.29 -12.84
N THR A 127 -15.22 -11.17 -12.99
CA THR A 127 -14.69 -9.87 -12.59
C THR A 127 -14.61 -9.84 -11.06
N CYS A 128 -13.40 -9.77 -10.50
CA CYS A 128 -13.25 -9.77 -9.05
C CYS A 128 -13.68 -8.42 -8.44
N PRO A 129 -14.43 -8.44 -7.32
CA PRO A 129 -14.67 -7.27 -6.51
C PRO A 129 -13.36 -6.59 -6.11
N SER A 130 -13.30 -5.26 -6.24
CA SER A 130 -12.18 -4.46 -5.73
C SER A 130 -12.26 -4.25 -4.21
N CYS A 131 -13.44 -4.49 -3.62
CA CYS A 131 -13.73 -4.34 -2.20
C CYS A 131 -14.92 -5.23 -1.81
N GLU A 132 -15.13 -5.44 -0.52
CA GLU A 132 -16.29 -6.18 0.01
C GLU A 132 -17.55 -5.30 -0.05
N PRO A 133 -18.64 -5.73 -0.73
CA PRO A 133 -19.87 -4.94 -0.87
C PRO A 133 -20.43 -4.42 0.46
N GLY A 134 -20.89 -3.17 0.47
CA GLY A 134 -21.46 -2.51 1.66
C GLY A 134 -20.41 -2.06 2.69
N THR A 135 -19.13 -2.38 2.50
CA THR A 135 -18.04 -1.87 3.34
C THR A 135 -17.57 -0.49 2.90
N SER A 136 -16.61 0.07 3.63
CA SER A 136 -15.87 1.26 3.23
C SER A 136 -14.38 0.98 3.29
N VAL A 137 -13.66 1.42 2.26
CA VAL A 137 -12.21 1.26 2.14
C VAL A 137 -11.52 2.61 2.12
N THR A 138 -10.27 2.66 2.58
CA THR A 138 -9.47 3.89 2.52
C THR A 138 -9.11 4.20 1.07
N ALA A 139 -9.31 5.45 0.66
CA ALA A 139 -8.94 5.95 -0.66
C ALA A 139 -7.41 5.92 -0.84
N PRO A 140 -6.90 5.97 -2.09
CA PRO A 140 -5.46 6.03 -2.37
C PRO A 140 -4.74 7.24 -1.76
N ASP A 141 -5.48 8.29 -1.41
CA ASP A 141 -4.93 9.43 -0.68
C ASP A 141 -4.60 9.13 0.80
N GLY A 142 -5.00 7.95 1.31
CA GLY A 142 -4.71 7.47 2.66
C GLY A 142 -5.59 8.10 3.75
N CYS A 143 -6.61 8.89 3.39
CA CYS A 143 -7.36 9.71 4.34
C CYS A 143 -8.86 9.70 4.07
N ASN A 144 -9.28 9.85 2.81
CA ASN A 144 -10.68 9.74 2.45
C ASN A 144 -11.15 8.28 2.50
N SER A 145 -12.46 8.09 2.65
CA SER A 145 -13.10 6.78 2.67
C SER A 145 -14.04 6.64 1.49
N CYS A 146 -13.98 5.51 0.79
CA CYS A 146 -14.80 5.18 -0.36
C CYS A 146 -15.79 4.06 -0.02
N PHE A 147 -17.05 4.23 -0.42
CA PHE A 147 -18.06 3.20 -0.25
C PHE A 147 -17.90 2.09 -1.29
N CYS A 148 -18.04 0.83 -0.89
CA CYS A 148 -18.05 -0.31 -1.80
C CYS A 148 -19.47 -0.64 -2.25
N GLN A 149 -19.72 -0.60 -3.56
CA GLN A 149 -21.03 -0.89 -4.15
C GLN A 149 -21.37 -2.39 -4.09
N ASP A 150 -22.64 -2.72 -4.34
CA ASP A 150 -23.14 -4.11 -4.33
C ASP A 150 -22.45 -5.01 -5.37
N ASP A 151 -21.92 -4.42 -6.43
CA ASP A 151 -21.14 -5.11 -7.47
C ASP A 151 -19.64 -5.23 -7.15
N GLY A 152 -19.21 -4.78 -5.97
CA GLY A 152 -17.81 -4.84 -5.54
C GLY A 152 -16.91 -3.76 -6.14
N THR A 153 -17.48 -2.76 -6.83
CA THR A 153 -16.71 -1.62 -7.34
C THR A 153 -16.62 -0.50 -6.30
N ILE A 154 -15.52 0.26 -6.38
CA ILE A 154 -15.33 1.46 -5.56
C ILE A 154 -16.31 2.55 -6.03
N GLY A 155 -17.23 2.91 -5.15
CA GLY A 155 -18.19 3.98 -5.37
C GLY A 155 -17.66 5.36 -4.98
N GLY A 156 -18.57 6.24 -4.56
CA GLY A 156 -18.21 7.59 -4.13
C GLY A 156 -17.32 7.60 -2.89
N CYS A 157 -16.31 8.47 -2.91
CA CYS A 157 -15.44 8.74 -1.76
C CYS A 157 -15.80 10.05 -1.06
N THR A 158 -15.50 10.12 0.24
CA THR A 158 -15.49 11.40 0.95
C THR A 158 -14.50 12.36 0.29
N LYS A 159 -14.72 13.66 0.48
CA LYS A 159 -13.81 14.72 0.02
C LYS A 159 -13.48 15.65 1.18
N MET A 160 -12.94 15.09 2.25
CA MET A 160 -12.47 15.89 3.37
C MET A 160 -11.05 16.38 3.12
N ALA A 161 -10.71 17.52 3.71
CA ALA A 161 -9.35 18.03 3.68
C ALA A 161 -8.44 17.04 4.41
N CYS A 162 -7.51 16.46 3.69
CA CYS A 162 -6.56 15.52 4.28
C CYS A 162 -5.44 16.26 4.99
N PRO A 163 -4.97 15.74 6.14
CA PRO A 163 -3.75 16.24 6.75
C PRO A 163 -2.60 16.19 5.74
N PRO A 164 -1.63 17.10 5.84
CA PRO A 164 -0.39 16.95 5.08
C PRO A 164 0.20 15.58 5.42
N LYS A 165 0.41 14.74 4.40
CA LYS A 165 0.92 13.37 4.55
C LYS A 165 2.18 13.39 5.41
N SER A 166 2.11 12.86 6.62
CA SER A 166 3.22 12.89 7.58
C SER A 166 4.04 11.62 7.45
N CYS A 167 5.24 11.71 6.87
CA CYS A 167 6.23 10.62 6.81
C CYS A 167 6.37 9.95 8.17
N SER A 168 5.75 8.79 8.34
CA SER A 168 5.62 8.10 9.63
C SER A 168 6.75 7.10 9.92
N SER A 169 7.93 7.31 9.36
CA SER A 169 9.12 6.52 9.73
C SER A 169 10.42 7.29 9.60
N CYS A 170 10.67 8.20 10.54
CA CYS A 170 12.01 8.42 11.07
C CYS A 170 12.04 7.85 12.49
N LYS A 171 12.35 6.55 12.64
CA LYS A 171 12.80 6.06 13.94
C LYS A 171 14.17 6.69 14.20
N LYS A 172 14.23 7.54 15.24
CA LYS A 172 15.48 7.99 15.87
C LYS A 172 16.34 6.81 16.29
#